data_AF-J9ELX8-F1
#
_entry.id   AF-J9ELX8-F1
#
_cell.length_a   1.000
_cell.length_b   1.000
_cell.length_c   1.000
_cell.angle_alpha   90.00
_cell.angle_beta   90.00
_cell.angle_gamma   90.00
#
_symmetry.space_group_name_H-M   'P 1'
#
loop_
_entity.id
_entity.type
_entity.pdbx_description
1 polymer ?
#
loop_
_entity_poly.entity_id
_entity_poly.type
_entity_poly.pdbx_seq_one_letter_code
_entity_poly.pdbx_strand_id
1 'polypeptide(L)'
;AFSQLTHLPLIVDLTVEKNSRLKVLYGSREGFHAIDLDSGSIDDIYTPANTETVVTPHCIVIMPNSNGMQLLLCYNNEGVYVSTYGKATKSVFLQWGETPSSVAYISTGQIMGWGNKAIEIRSVDTGHLDGVFMHKKAQKLKFLCERNDKVSSLSLSADINGT
;
A
#
# COMPACT_ATOMS: atom_id res chain seq x y z
N ALA A 1 22.56 -8.31 2.68
CA ALA A 1 22.30 -7.28 1.65
C ALA A 1 21.28 -7.84 0.67
N PHE A 2 20.29 -7.03 0.23
CA PHE A 2 19.26 -7.45 -0.73
C PHE A 2 19.79 -7.67 -2.18
N SER A 3 21.11 -7.70 -2.36
CA SER A 3 21.80 -7.78 -3.65
C SER A 3 21.63 -9.12 -4.40
N GLN A 4 20.87 -10.06 -3.84
CA GLN A 4 20.57 -11.36 -4.46
C GLN A 4 19.11 -11.49 -4.92
N LEU A 5 18.28 -10.48 -4.68
CA LEU A 5 16.89 -10.50 -5.17
C LEU A 5 16.86 -10.21 -6.67
N THR A 6 16.05 -10.96 -7.41
CA THR A 6 15.81 -10.76 -8.84
C THR A 6 15.35 -9.33 -9.13
N HIS A 7 14.48 -8.80 -8.25
CA HIS A 7 13.93 -7.46 -8.37
C HIS A 7 14.37 -6.60 -7.19
N LEU A 8 14.82 -5.38 -7.48
CA LEU A 8 15.26 -4.43 -6.46
C LEU A 8 14.05 -3.94 -5.62
N PRO A 9 14.06 -4.11 -4.28
CA PRO A 9 13.01 -3.57 -3.43
C PRO A 9 13.02 -2.04 -3.38
N LEU A 10 11.86 -1.43 -3.64
CA LEU A 10 11.63 0.02 -3.51
C LEU A 10 10.84 0.36 -2.25
N ILE A 11 9.88 -0.48 -1.89
CA ILE A 11 9.14 -0.44 -0.62
C ILE A 11 9.12 -1.84 -0.04
N VAL A 12 9.08 -1.93 1.29
CA VAL A 12 9.07 -3.20 2.02
C VAL A 12 8.06 -3.11 3.15
N ASP A 13 7.30 -4.17 3.36
CA ASP A 13 6.43 -4.37 4.50
C ASP A 13 6.50 -5.83 5.00
N LEU A 14 5.89 -6.13 6.14
CA LEU A 14 5.85 -7.45 6.73
C LEU A 14 4.41 -7.80 7.10
N THR A 15 3.94 -8.96 6.65
CA THR A 15 2.66 -9.51 7.10
C THR A 15 2.85 -10.74 7.97
N VAL A 16 1.95 -10.89 8.94
CA VAL A 16 1.84 -12.06 9.80
C VAL A 16 0.56 -12.80 9.43
N GLU A 17 0.72 -13.97 8.81
CA GLU A 17 -0.40 -14.83 8.45
C GLU A 17 -0.86 -15.69 9.63
N LYS A 18 -1.94 -16.46 9.41
CA LYS A 18 -2.40 -17.47 10.36
C LYS A 18 -1.26 -18.42 10.76
N ASN A 19 -1.26 -18.87 12.02
CA ASN A 19 -0.22 -19.70 12.63
C ASN A 19 1.15 -19.00 12.74
N SER A 20 1.18 -17.67 12.78
CA SER A 20 2.40 -16.86 12.94
C SER A 20 3.41 -17.02 11.81
N ARG A 21 2.96 -17.43 10.61
CA ARG A 21 3.80 -17.43 9.42
C ARG A 21 4.11 -16.01 9.00
N LEU A 22 5.37 -15.73 8.71
CA LEU A 22 5.85 -14.41 8.35
C LEU A 22 6.17 -14.36 6.85
N LYS A 23 5.68 -13.31 6.18
CA LYS A 23 6.08 -12.99 4.82
C LYS A 23 6.56 -11.55 4.72
N VAL A 24 7.73 -11.37 4.11
CA VAL A 24 8.21 -10.04 3.71
C VAL A 24 7.60 -9.71 2.36
N LEU A 25 6.93 -8.58 2.27
CA LEU A 25 6.33 -8.07 1.06
C LEU A 25 7.20 -6.95 0.53
N TYR A 26 7.44 -6.90 -0.77
CA TYR A 26 8.13 -5.76 -1.35
C TYR A 26 7.60 -5.40 -2.74
N GLY A 27 7.60 -4.11 -3.04
CA GLY A 27 7.32 -3.58 -4.38
C GLY A 27 8.62 -3.26 -5.10
N SER A 28 8.65 -3.53 -6.40
CA SER A 28 9.77 -3.25 -7.32
C SER A 28 9.27 -2.47 -8.55
N ARG A 29 10.14 -2.24 -9.53
CA ARG A 29 9.77 -1.65 -10.82
C ARG A 29 8.98 -2.58 -11.74
N GLU A 30 8.98 -3.88 -11.44
CA GLU A 30 8.33 -4.92 -12.24
C GLU A 30 7.01 -5.39 -11.60
N GLY A 31 6.77 -5.08 -10.33
CA GLY A 31 5.58 -5.54 -9.64
C GLY A 31 5.77 -5.66 -8.13
N PHE A 32 5.06 -6.60 -7.52
CA PHE A 32 5.10 -6.88 -6.10
C PHE A 32 5.39 -8.35 -5.85
N HIS A 33 6.12 -8.60 -4.79
CA HIS A 33 6.71 -9.90 -4.50
C HIS A 33 6.52 -10.22 -3.00
N ALA A 34 6.44 -11.50 -2.69
CA ALA A 34 6.38 -11.99 -1.32
C ALA A 34 7.53 -12.98 -1.08
N ILE A 35 8.19 -12.86 0.08
CA ILE A 35 9.21 -13.79 0.53
C ILE A 35 8.65 -14.53 1.74
N ASP A 36 8.49 -15.84 1.63
CA ASP A 36 8.11 -16.71 2.74
C ASP A 36 9.35 -16.97 3.61
N LEU A 37 9.30 -16.53 4.88
CA LEU A 37 10.47 -16.61 5.76
C LEU A 37 10.78 -18.02 6.28
N ASP A 38 9.80 -18.93 6.24
CA ASP A 38 10.00 -20.31 6.68
C ASP A 38 10.72 -21.12 5.59
N SER A 39 10.32 -20.92 4.33
CA SER A 39 10.86 -21.67 3.18
C SER A 39 11.95 -20.95 2.41
N GLY A 40 12.04 -19.62 2.52
CA GLY A 40 12.90 -18.78 1.72
C GLY A 40 12.43 -18.60 0.26
N SER A 41 11.23 -19.09 -0.09
CA SER A 41 10.69 -18.91 -1.45
C SER A 41 10.37 -17.45 -1.72
N ILE A 42 10.54 -17.05 -2.98
CA ILE A 42 10.18 -15.72 -3.46
C ILE A 42 9.13 -15.93 -4.56
N ASP A 43 7.97 -15.35 -4.35
CA ASP A 43 6.82 -15.46 -5.23
C ASP A 43 6.44 -14.08 -5.78
N ASP A 44 6.25 -13.99 -7.10
CA ASP A 44 5.67 -12.81 -7.74
C ASP A 44 4.16 -12.82 -7.48
N ILE A 45 3.70 -11.92 -6.61
CA ILE A 45 2.30 -11.88 -6.20
C ILE A 45 1.46 -10.94 -7.07
N TYR A 46 2.10 -10.01 -7.79
CA TYR A 46 1.42 -9.18 -8.76
C TYR A 46 2.38 -8.54 -9.76
N THR A 47 2.05 -8.65 -11.04
CA THR A 47 2.72 -7.97 -12.15
C THR A 47 1.67 -7.27 -12.98
N PRO A 48 1.73 -5.93 -13.16
CA PRO A 48 0.79 -5.22 -14.01
C PRO A 48 0.80 -5.74 -15.45
N ALA A 49 -0.37 -5.82 -16.06
CA ALA A 49 -0.51 -6.31 -17.43
C ALA A 49 0.19 -5.41 -18.47
N ASN A 50 0.28 -4.11 -18.19
CA ASN A 50 0.97 -3.17 -19.06
C ASN A 50 2.45 -3.04 -18.65
N THR A 51 3.30 -3.81 -19.31
CA THR A 51 4.75 -3.82 -19.07
C THR A 51 5.46 -2.60 -19.65
N GLU A 52 4.80 -1.75 -20.45
CA GLU A 52 5.41 -0.54 -21.02
C GLU A 52 5.50 0.59 -19.99
N THR A 53 4.61 0.59 -18.98
CA THR A 53 4.62 1.55 -17.88
C THR A 53 5.40 1.01 -16.70
N VAL A 54 6.49 1.69 -16.34
CA VAL A 54 7.28 1.34 -15.16
C VAL A 54 6.42 1.44 -13.90
N VAL A 55 6.46 0.40 -13.07
CA VAL A 55 5.74 0.37 -11.79
C VAL A 55 6.45 1.29 -10.80
N THR A 56 5.70 2.24 -10.22
CA THR A 56 6.15 3.04 -9.09
C THR A 56 5.35 2.63 -7.85
N PRO A 57 5.77 1.60 -7.10
CA PRO A 57 5.07 1.16 -5.91
C PRO A 57 5.23 2.20 -4.80
N HIS A 58 4.14 2.50 -4.09
CA HIS A 58 4.16 3.49 -3.01
C HIS A 58 3.45 3.05 -1.74
N CYS A 59 2.62 2.00 -1.76
CA CYS A 59 2.00 1.46 -0.55
C CYS A 59 1.61 -0.01 -0.69
N ILE A 60 1.72 -0.75 0.41
CA ILE A 60 1.16 -2.09 0.60
C ILE A 60 0.25 -1.99 1.82
N VAL A 61 -1.05 -2.27 1.66
CA VAL A 61 -2.02 -2.22 2.76
C VAL A 61 -2.46 -3.63 3.07
N ILE A 62 -2.20 -4.11 4.27
CA ILE A 62 -2.72 -5.39 4.75
C ILE A 62 -4.19 -5.20 5.12
N MET A 63 -5.08 -5.92 4.44
CA MET A 63 -6.52 -5.78 4.65
C MET A 63 -6.91 -6.37 6.00
N PRO A 64 -7.74 -5.66 6.80
CA PRO A 64 -8.19 -6.17 8.09
C PRO A 64 -9.08 -7.40 7.91
N ASN A 65 -9.23 -8.17 9.00
CA ASN A 65 -10.06 -9.38 9.03
C ASN A 65 -9.69 -10.45 7.98
N SER A 66 -8.46 -10.40 7.44
CA SER A 66 -7.97 -11.31 6.41
C SER A 66 -6.94 -12.32 6.91
N ASN A 67 -6.64 -12.34 8.22
CA ASN A 67 -5.51 -13.07 8.80
C ASN A 67 -4.18 -12.78 8.09
N GLY A 68 -3.95 -11.52 7.70
CA GLY A 68 -2.73 -11.08 7.00
C GLY A 68 -2.60 -11.58 5.55
N MET A 69 -3.61 -12.26 5.01
CA MET A 69 -3.52 -12.91 3.71
C MET A 69 -4.02 -12.06 2.54
N GLN A 70 -4.77 -10.99 2.77
CA GLN A 70 -5.27 -10.11 1.70
C GLN A 70 -4.58 -8.76 1.77
N LEU A 71 -4.22 -8.26 0.59
CA LEU A 71 -3.44 -7.04 0.40
C LEU A 71 -4.15 -6.13 -0.59
N LEU A 72 -4.03 -4.82 -0.39
CA LEU A 72 -4.21 -3.81 -1.42
C LEU A 72 -2.81 -3.28 -1.79
N LEU A 73 -2.40 -3.54 -3.02
CA LEU A 73 -1.13 -3.08 -3.57
C LEU A 73 -1.34 -1.79 -4.35
N CYS A 74 -0.63 -0.73 -3.98
CA CYS A 74 -0.80 0.59 -4.60
C CYS A 74 0.47 1.00 -5.33
N TYR A 75 0.31 1.30 -6.62
CA TYR A 75 1.38 1.73 -7.51
C TYR A 75 0.85 2.75 -8.50
N ASN A 76 1.69 3.68 -8.96
CA ASN A 76 1.29 4.75 -9.88
C ASN A 76 0.02 5.46 -9.34
N ASN A 77 -1.10 5.40 -10.04
CA ASN A 77 -2.40 5.88 -9.56
C ASN A 77 -3.43 4.73 -9.47
N GLU A 78 -2.97 3.50 -9.31
CA GLU A 78 -3.77 2.27 -9.33
C GLU A 78 -3.61 1.45 -8.05
N GLY A 79 -4.70 0.80 -7.64
CA GLY A 79 -4.75 -0.09 -6.49
C GLY A 79 -5.40 -1.41 -6.85
N VAL A 80 -4.74 -2.52 -6.50
CA VAL A 80 -5.24 -3.88 -6.79
C VAL A 80 -5.32 -4.74 -5.54
N TYR A 81 -6.39 -5.54 -5.46
CA TYR A 81 -6.61 -6.46 -4.36
C TYR A 81 -6.12 -7.85 -4.70
N VAL A 82 -5.10 -8.31 -3.99
CA VAL A 82 -4.50 -9.62 -4.18
C VAL A 82 -4.30 -10.33 -2.85
N SER A 83 -4.05 -11.63 -2.88
CA SER A 83 -3.56 -12.38 -1.74
C SER A 83 -2.04 -12.36 -1.68
N THR A 84 -1.48 -12.71 -0.53
CA THR A 84 -0.05 -13.01 -0.34
C THR A 84 0.47 -14.21 -1.15
N TYR A 85 -0.39 -14.83 -1.96
CA TYR A 85 -0.10 -15.93 -2.88
C TYR A 85 -0.43 -15.55 -4.33
N GLY A 86 -0.63 -14.26 -4.60
CA GLY A 86 -0.84 -13.70 -5.94
C GLY A 86 -2.20 -13.96 -6.58
N LYS A 87 -3.20 -14.39 -5.81
CA LYS A 87 -4.58 -14.54 -6.32
C LYS A 87 -5.33 -13.22 -6.18
N ALA A 88 -5.98 -12.75 -7.25
CA ALA A 88 -6.90 -11.63 -7.15
C ALA A 88 -8.00 -11.94 -6.13
N THR A 89 -8.23 -11.03 -5.18
CA THR A 89 -9.20 -11.21 -4.08
C THR A 89 -10.47 -10.40 -4.28
N LYS A 90 -10.43 -9.36 -5.09
CA LYS A 90 -11.61 -8.60 -5.56
C LYS A 90 -11.47 -8.31 -7.05
N SER A 91 -12.60 -8.20 -7.74
CA SER A 91 -12.69 -7.85 -9.16
C SER A 91 -12.63 -6.34 -9.43
N VAL A 92 -12.71 -5.53 -8.37
CA VAL A 92 -12.66 -4.08 -8.41
C VAL A 92 -11.21 -3.60 -8.41
N PHE A 93 -10.95 -2.59 -9.23
CA PHE A 93 -9.68 -1.86 -9.29
C PHE A 93 -9.89 -0.46 -8.74
N LEU A 94 -8.93 0.04 -7.95
CA LEU A 94 -8.91 1.44 -7.54
C LEU A 94 -8.09 2.24 -8.54
N GLN A 95 -8.61 3.40 -8.93
CA GLN A 95 -7.90 4.35 -9.79
C GLN A 95 -8.06 5.75 -9.24
N TRP A 96 -7.02 6.26 -8.57
CA TRP A 96 -7.00 7.62 -8.03
C TRP A 96 -6.84 8.65 -9.15
N GLY A 97 -7.36 9.87 -8.92
CA GLY A 97 -7.19 11.00 -9.85
C GLY A 97 -5.74 11.50 -9.91
N GLU A 98 -4.96 11.27 -8.85
CA GLU A 98 -3.51 11.47 -8.81
C GLU A 98 -2.85 10.37 -7.97
N THR A 99 -1.54 10.15 -8.14
CA THR A 99 -0.77 9.22 -7.30
C THR A 99 -0.82 9.66 -5.84
N PRO A 100 -1.41 8.85 -4.94
CA PRO A 100 -1.46 9.20 -3.53
C PRO A 100 -0.08 8.97 -2.90
N SER A 101 0.34 9.92 -2.08
CA SER A 101 1.59 9.82 -1.31
C SER A 101 1.53 8.82 -0.16
N SER A 102 0.32 8.49 0.29
CA SER A 102 0.02 7.55 1.37
C SER A 102 -1.39 7.01 1.18
N VAL A 103 -1.60 5.73 1.52
CA VAL A 103 -2.89 5.06 1.43
C VAL A 103 -3.17 4.35 2.75
N ALA A 104 -4.40 4.42 3.23
CA ALA A 104 -4.81 3.75 4.47
C ALA A 104 -6.22 3.17 4.34
N TYR A 105 -6.44 2.02 4.97
CA TYR A 105 -7.78 1.50 5.21
C TYR A 105 -8.40 2.22 6.40
N ILE A 106 -9.69 2.53 6.32
CA ILE A 106 -10.50 3.13 7.41
C ILE A 106 -11.55 2.12 7.87
N SER A 107 -11.79 2.06 9.19
CA SER A 107 -12.63 1.04 9.87
C SER A 107 -14.06 0.89 9.33
N THR A 108 -14.53 1.85 8.53
CA THR A 108 -15.81 1.90 7.83
C THR A 108 -15.85 1.18 6.47
N GLY A 109 -14.80 0.44 6.08
CA GLY A 109 -14.79 -0.27 4.79
C GLY A 109 -14.34 0.59 3.60
N GLN A 110 -13.50 1.59 3.89
CA GLN A 110 -13.07 2.58 2.93
C GLN A 110 -11.54 2.58 2.79
N ILE A 111 -11.06 3.05 1.65
CA ILE A 111 -9.67 3.36 1.39
C ILE A 111 -9.53 4.88 1.25
N MET A 112 -8.64 5.45 2.06
CA MET A 112 -8.25 6.86 1.97
C MET A 112 -6.92 6.97 1.24
N GLY A 113 -6.88 7.73 0.14
CA GLY A 113 -5.66 8.08 -0.58
C GLY A 113 -5.32 9.55 -0.37
N TRP A 114 -4.12 9.84 0.17
CA TRP A 114 -3.64 11.20 0.39
C TRP A 114 -2.87 11.72 -0.83
N GLY A 115 -3.53 12.49 -1.68
CA GLY A 115 -2.94 13.17 -2.83
C GLY A 115 -2.35 14.54 -2.50
N ASN A 116 -1.67 15.14 -3.47
CA ASN A 116 -1.06 16.46 -3.35
C ASN A 116 -2.09 17.60 -3.31
N LYS A 117 -3.26 17.40 -3.92
CA LYS A 117 -4.34 18.41 -4.02
C LYS A 117 -5.57 17.99 -3.24
N ALA A 118 -5.80 16.69 -3.11
CA ALA A 118 -7.01 16.16 -2.53
C ALA A 118 -6.75 14.89 -1.73
N ILE A 119 -7.64 14.63 -0.77
CA ILE A 119 -7.79 13.34 -0.11
C ILE A 119 -8.98 12.67 -0.78
N GLU A 120 -8.77 11.51 -1.39
CA GLU A 120 -9.84 10.70 -1.96
C GLU A 120 -10.23 9.60 -0.97
N ILE A 121 -11.53 9.38 -0.80
CA ILE A 121 -12.08 8.25 -0.03
C ILE A 121 -12.87 7.38 -1.00
N ARG A 122 -12.54 6.09 -1.06
CA ARG A 122 -13.17 5.12 -1.96
C ARG A 122 -13.68 3.91 -1.21
N SER A 123 -14.81 3.37 -1.65
CA SER A 123 -15.36 2.13 -1.14
C SER A 123 -14.46 0.94 -1.49
N VAL A 124 -14.12 0.10 -0.50
CA VAL A 124 -13.31 -1.12 -0.71
C VAL A 124 -14.04 -2.14 -1.58
N ASP A 125 -15.36 -2.20 -1.49
CA ASP A 125 -16.17 -3.23 -2.15
C ASP A 125 -16.54 -2.90 -3.58
N THR A 126 -16.69 -1.61 -3.90
CA THR A 126 -17.14 -1.14 -5.21
C THR A 126 -16.11 -0.31 -5.96
N GLY A 127 -15.13 0.26 -5.26
CA GLY A 127 -14.13 1.17 -5.83
C GLY A 127 -14.66 2.57 -6.15
N HIS A 128 -15.95 2.82 -5.88
CA HIS A 128 -16.58 4.12 -6.07
C HIS A 128 -15.96 5.17 -5.17
N LEU A 129 -15.98 6.41 -5.67
CA LEU A 129 -15.53 7.59 -4.94
C LEU A 129 -16.61 8.04 -3.96
N ASP A 130 -16.40 7.75 -2.69
CA ASP A 130 -17.32 8.11 -1.61
C ASP A 130 -17.16 9.57 -1.19
N GLY A 131 -15.96 10.15 -1.35
CA GLY A 131 -15.71 11.54 -1.00
C GLY A 131 -14.35 12.08 -1.45
N VAL A 132 -14.27 13.41 -1.56
CA VAL A 132 -13.04 14.15 -1.89
C VAL A 132 -12.93 15.36 -0.98
N PHE A 133 -11.79 15.49 -0.30
CA PHE A 133 -11.46 16.67 0.50
C PHE A 133 -10.29 17.41 -0.13
N MET A 134 -10.55 18.60 -0.67
CA MET A 134 -9.53 19.44 -1.28
C MET A 134 -8.71 20.17 -0.21
N HIS A 135 -7.39 20.26 -0.40
CA HIS A 135 -6.51 21.05 0.48
C HIS A 135 -5.55 21.92 -0.34
N LYS A 136 -5.21 23.10 0.21
CA LYS A 136 -4.41 24.12 -0.52
C LYS A 136 -2.90 23.86 -0.47
N LYS A 137 -2.42 23.00 0.43
CA LYS A 137 -1.01 22.63 0.59
C LYS A 137 -0.92 21.20 1.09
N ALA A 138 -0.19 20.36 0.38
CA ALA A 138 0.16 19.01 0.80
C ALA A 138 0.94 19.05 2.12
N GLN A 139 0.23 18.87 3.24
CA GLN A 139 0.86 18.46 4.48
C GLN A 139 1.25 16.99 4.27
N LYS A 140 2.55 16.68 4.36
CA LYS A 140 3.06 15.31 4.20
C LYS A 140 2.68 14.52 5.45
N LEU A 141 1.43 14.07 5.52
CA LEU A 141 0.90 13.27 6.60
C LEU A 141 1.23 11.80 6.33
N LYS A 142 2.17 11.25 7.10
CA LYS A 142 2.37 9.81 7.19
C LYS A 142 1.46 9.28 8.29
N PHE A 143 0.61 8.30 7.98
CA PHE A 143 -0.08 7.55 9.01
C PHE A 143 0.98 6.74 9.79
N LEU A 144 1.08 6.95 11.10
CA LEU A 144 1.74 5.99 11.97
C LEU A 144 0.77 4.83 12.17
N CYS A 145 1.23 3.61 11.89
CA CYS A 145 0.43 2.40 12.04
C CYS A 145 -0.15 2.29 13.46
N GLU A 146 -1.40 1.84 13.48
CA GLU A 146 -2.32 1.78 14.61
C GLU A 146 -1.95 0.68 15.62
N ARG A 147 -1.95 1.03 16.91
CA ARG A 147 -2.42 0.14 17.98
C ARG A 147 -3.36 0.96 18.86
N ASN A 148 -4.60 0.49 18.98
CA ASN A 148 -5.67 0.97 19.87
C ASN A 148 -6.39 2.27 19.48
N ASP A 149 -7.16 2.25 18.38
CA ASP A 149 -8.32 3.11 18.11
C ASP A 149 -8.12 4.64 18.24
N LYS A 150 -6.89 5.13 18.09
CA LYS A 150 -6.60 6.56 17.98
C LYS A 150 -5.59 6.80 16.87
N VAL A 151 -6.08 7.38 15.77
CA VAL A 151 -5.23 7.94 14.72
C VAL A 151 -4.55 9.19 15.29
N SER A 152 -3.27 9.09 15.65
CA SER A 152 -2.45 10.24 15.98
C SER A 152 -1.67 10.69 14.74
N SER A 153 -1.91 11.94 14.32
CA SER A 153 -1.16 12.59 13.25
C SER A 153 0.12 13.22 13.81
N LEU A 154 1.29 12.90 13.25
CA LEU A 154 2.51 13.66 13.50
C LEU A 154 2.77 14.61 12.32
N SER A 155 2.74 15.92 12.56
CA SER A 155 3.31 16.91 11.64
C SER A 155 4.81 17.03 11.93
N LEU A 156 5.68 16.66 10.97
CA LEU A 156 7.08 17.07 11.07
C LEU A 156 7.16 18.57 10.72
N SER A 157 7.30 19.43 11.72
CA SER A 157 7.89 20.76 11.52
C SER A 157 9.39 20.56 11.33
N ALA A 158 9.88 20.79 10.11
CA ALA A 158 11.30 20.97 9.89
C ALA A 158 11.66 22.35 10.44
N ASP A 159 12.22 22.40 11.65
CA ASP A 159 12.96 23.58 12.11
C ASP A 159 14.25 23.66 11.27
N ILE A 160 14.21 24.49 10.24
CA ILE A 160 15.41 25.02 9.61
C ILE A 160 15.87 26.15 10.53
N ASN A 161 16.92 25.90 11.33
CA ASN A 161 17.97 26.88 11.62
C ASN A 161 19.07 26.24 12.47
N GLY A 162 20.26 26.14 11.88
CA GLY A 162 21.50 25.76 12.53
C GLY A 162 22.68 26.15 11.65
N THR A 163 22.94 27.45 11.57
CA THR A 163 24.29 27.99 11.33
C THR A 163 25.02 28.05 12.66
#